data_AF-A0A967H8D4-F1
#
_entry.id   AF-A0A967H8D4-F1
#
_cell.length_a   1.000
_cell.length_b   1.000
_cell.length_c   1.000
_cell.angle_alpha   90.00
_cell.angle_beta   90.00
_cell.angle_gamma   90.00
#
_symmetry.space_group_name_H-M   'P 1'
#
loop_
_entity.id
_entity.type
_entity.pdbx_description
1 polymer ?
#
loop_
_entity_poly.entity_id
_entity_poly.type
_entity_poly.pdbx_seq_one_letter_code
_entity_poly.pdbx_strand_id
1 'polypeptide(L)'
;VFRKAVLAAGYPETQDYNGASQLGVTQTQHCITKGFARRSSPLRAYLLPAMRRKNLHVLTAACATKILIEEKKACGIEFLVAGQVHRAMAESEVILSAGAYKT
;
A
#
# COMPACT_ATOMS: atom_id res chain seq x y z
N VAL A 1 22.51 -25.87 4.37
CA VAL A 1 21.97 -27.24 4.12
C VAL A 1 20.83 -27.18 3.10
N PHE A 2 19.75 -26.44 3.36
CA PHE A 2 18.60 -26.31 2.44
C PHE A 2 18.96 -25.92 1.00
N ARG A 3 19.72 -24.84 0.78
CA ARG A 3 20.16 -24.41 -0.56
C ARG A 3 20.85 -25.52 -1.36
N LYS A 4 21.71 -26.32 -0.73
CA LYS A 4 22.40 -27.44 -1.38
C LYS A 4 21.43 -28.54 -1.82
N ALA A 5 20.41 -28.83 -1.01
CA ALA A 5 19.39 -29.83 -1.35
C ALA A 5 18.51 -29.38 -2.54
N VAL A 6 18.16 -28.08 -2.61
CA VAL A 6 17.37 -27.52 -3.72
C VAL A 6 18.13 -27.58 -5.04
N LEU A 7 19.43 -27.27 -5.02
CA LEU A 7 20.31 -27.42 -6.19
C LEU A 7 20.43 -28.89 -6.61
N ALA A 8 20.60 -29.82 -5.66
CA ALA A 8 20.64 -31.26 -5.95
C ALA A 8 19.32 -31.80 -6.53
N ALA A 9 18.19 -31.15 -6.24
CA ALA A 9 16.88 -31.45 -6.83
C ALA A 9 16.68 -30.84 -8.24
N GLY A 10 17.68 -30.17 -8.81
CA GLY A 10 17.65 -29.63 -10.17
C GLY A 10 17.08 -28.22 -10.30
N TYR A 11 16.75 -27.55 -9.19
CA TYR A 11 16.29 -26.15 -9.23
C TYR A 11 17.47 -25.18 -9.27
N PRO A 12 17.38 -24.09 -10.04
CA PRO A 12 18.45 -23.11 -10.14
C PRO A 12 18.59 -22.30 -8.84
N GLU A 13 19.75 -21.69 -8.67
CA GLU A 13 19.88 -20.53 -7.78
C GLU A 13 19.58 -19.26 -8.55
N THR A 14 18.91 -18.31 -7.91
CA THR A 14 18.73 -16.96 -8.45
C THR A 14 19.37 -15.92 -7.53
N GLN A 15 20.01 -14.91 -8.12
CA GLN A 15 20.51 -13.76 -7.35
C GLN A 15 19.43 -12.69 -7.16
N ASP A 16 18.38 -12.71 -7.99
CA ASP A 16 17.27 -11.76 -7.95
C ASP A 16 15.96 -12.44 -8.35
N TYR A 17 15.13 -12.73 -7.35
CA TYR A 17 13.81 -13.31 -7.57
C TYR A 17 12.78 -12.30 -8.10
N ASN A 18 13.10 -11.00 -8.16
CA ASN A 18 12.28 -9.99 -8.81
C ASN A 18 12.73 -9.74 -10.27
N GLY A 19 13.76 -10.45 -10.74
CA GLY A 19 14.29 -10.34 -12.09
C GLY A 19 13.44 -11.08 -13.12
N ALA A 20 14.06 -11.43 -14.25
CA ALA A 20 13.38 -12.07 -15.39
C ALA A 20 12.74 -13.43 -15.05
N SER A 21 13.20 -14.12 -14.01
CA SER A 21 12.64 -15.39 -13.54
C SER A 21 12.56 -15.42 -12.03
N GLN A 22 11.40 -15.85 -11.52
CA GLN A 22 11.18 -16.08 -10.09
C GLN A 22 11.61 -17.48 -9.63
N LEU A 23 11.89 -18.40 -10.57
CA LEU A 23 12.24 -19.78 -10.24
C LEU A 23 13.65 -19.84 -9.66
N GLY A 24 13.77 -20.40 -8.46
CA GLY A 24 15.04 -20.79 -7.87
C GLY A 24 15.10 -20.60 -6.36
N VAL A 25 16.24 -20.99 -5.79
CA VAL A 25 16.55 -20.74 -4.37
C VAL A 25 17.37 -19.47 -4.21
N THR A 26 17.01 -18.63 -3.24
CA THR A 26 17.72 -17.39 -2.93
C THR A 26 17.42 -16.88 -1.53
N GLN A 27 18.18 -15.89 -1.08
CA GLN A 27 17.86 -15.15 0.13
C GLN A 27 16.85 -14.04 -0.20
N THR A 28 15.73 -14.02 0.51
CA THR A 28 14.66 -13.04 0.27
C THR A 28 15.01 -11.65 0.81
N GLN A 29 14.61 -10.61 0.09
CA GLN A 29 14.65 -9.24 0.59
C GLN A 29 13.39 -8.97 1.40
N HIS A 30 13.51 -8.10 2.40
CA HIS A 30 12.40 -7.72 3.26
C HIS A 30 12.28 -6.20 3.33
N CYS A 31 11.05 -5.72 3.54
CA CYS A 31 10.76 -4.30 3.75
C CYS A 31 11.26 -3.84 5.13
N ILE A 32 12.57 -3.60 5.24
CA ILE A 32 13.26 -3.19 6.46
C ILE A 32 14.10 -1.94 6.18
N THR A 33 14.01 -0.94 7.04
CA THR A 33 14.81 0.28 6.95
C THR A 33 16.28 -0.05 7.22
N LYS A 34 17.15 0.24 6.25
CA LYS A 34 18.60 0.04 6.35
C LYS A 34 19.15 0.77 7.59
N GLY A 35 19.96 0.07 8.38
CA GLY A 35 20.65 0.64 9.55
C GLY A 35 19.84 0.69 10.85
N PHE A 36 18.51 0.48 10.81
CA PHE A 36 17.66 0.58 12.01
C PHE A 36 16.93 -0.72 12.37
N ALA A 37 17.05 -1.76 11.56
CA ALA A 37 16.38 -3.05 11.72
C ALA A 37 14.85 -2.92 12.00
N ARG A 38 14.22 -1.88 11.47
CA ARG A 38 12.79 -1.57 11.66
C ARG A 38 12.00 -1.88 10.39
N ARG A 39 10.75 -2.34 10.56
CA ARG A 39 9.80 -2.48 9.45
C ARG A 39 9.63 -1.16 8.69
N SER A 40 9.79 -1.22 7.38
CA SER A 40 9.47 -0.13 6.45
C SER A 40 8.03 -0.30 5.95
N SER A 41 7.07 0.33 6.64
CA SER A 41 5.65 0.33 6.24
C SER A 41 5.36 1.43 5.22
N PRO A 42 4.25 1.36 4.44
CA PRO A 42 3.87 2.43 3.53
C PRO A 42 3.73 3.81 4.21
N LEU A 43 3.21 3.85 5.44
CA LEU A 43 3.17 5.05 6.27
C LEU A 43 4.58 5.67 6.43
N ARG A 44 5.58 4.85 6.78
CA ARG A 44 6.95 5.33 6.98
C ARG A 44 7.66 5.71 5.68
N ALA A 45 7.48 4.90 4.64
CA ALA A 45 8.17 5.06 3.38
C ALA A 45 7.62 6.23 2.55
N TYR A 46 6.30 6.44 2.54
CA TYR A 46 5.65 7.42 1.66
C TYR A 46 4.99 8.57 2.41
N LEU A 47 4.19 8.27 3.45
CA LEU A 47 3.34 9.30 4.05
C LEU A 47 4.10 10.22 5.02
N LEU A 48 4.82 9.68 6.01
CA LEU A 48 5.55 10.49 7.00
C LEU A 48 6.48 11.55 6.36
N PRO A 49 7.27 11.24 5.32
CA PRO A 49 8.10 12.25 4.65
C PRO A 49 7.28 13.34 3.95
N ALA A 50 6.09 13.01 3.45
CA ALA A 50 5.22 13.93 2.72
C ALA A 50 4.29 14.77 3.61
N MET A 51 4.11 14.40 4.88
CA MET A 51 3.16 15.08 5.80
C MET A 51 3.42 16.58 6.03
N ARG A 52 4.61 17.09 5.70
CA ARG A 52 4.92 18.53 5.80
C ARG A 52 4.34 19.38 4.66
N ARG A 53 3.82 18.75 3.61
CA ARG A 53 3.26 19.44 2.45
C ARG A 53 1.91 20.08 2.81
N LYS A 54 1.77 21.38 2.54
CA LYS A 54 0.54 22.14 2.87
C LYS A 54 -0.69 21.69 2.08
N ASN A 55 -0.51 21.05 0.92
CA ASN A 55 -1.56 20.54 0.06
C ASN A 55 -1.93 19.07 0.34
N LEU A 56 -1.41 18.48 1.42
CA LEU A 56 -1.74 17.11 1.82
C LEU A 56 -2.51 17.14 3.14
N HIS A 57 -3.74 16.63 3.11
CA HIS A 57 -4.57 16.47 4.29
C HIS A 57 -4.76 14.98 4.57
N VAL A 58 -4.55 14.57 5.83
CA VAL A 58 -4.73 13.20 6.28
C VAL A 58 -5.73 13.20 7.40
N LEU A 59 -6.84 12.50 7.22
CA LEU A 59 -7.84 12.29 8.25
C LEU A 59 -7.82 10.82 8.67
N THR A 60 -7.52 10.59 9.95
CA THR A 60 -7.54 9.25 10.56
C THR A 60 -8.87 9.02 11.27
N ALA A 61 -9.19 7.76 11.57
CA ALA A 61 -10.48 7.37 12.15
C ALA A 61 -11.70 7.88 11.32
N ALA A 62 -11.51 8.03 10.01
CA ALA A 62 -12.51 8.45 9.05
C ALA A 62 -12.85 7.29 8.12
N CYS A 63 -13.95 6.61 8.37
CA CYS A 63 -14.38 5.47 7.55
C CYS A 63 -15.22 5.99 6.38
N ALA A 64 -14.71 5.92 5.15
CA ALA A 64 -15.52 6.22 3.96
C ALA A 64 -16.68 5.21 3.86
N THR A 65 -17.90 5.71 3.68
CA THR A 65 -19.14 4.91 3.66
C THR A 65 -19.80 4.87 2.29
N LYS A 66 -19.61 5.92 1.48
CA LYS A 66 -20.28 6.04 0.17
C LYS A 66 -19.53 6.99 -0.76
N ILE A 67 -19.55 6.69 -2.06
CA ILE A 67 -19.15 7.65 -3.10
C ILE A 67 -20.37 8.50 -3.48
N LEU A 68 -20.18 9.81 -3.55
CA LEU A 68 -21.18 10.75 -4.06
C LEU A 68 -21.04 10.82 -5.58
N ILE A 69 -22.14 10.55 -6.30
CA ILE A 69 -22.17 10.51 -7.76
C ILE A 69 -23.27 11.45 -8.26
N GLU A 70 -22.90 12.33 -9.19
CA GLU A 70 -23.80 13.24 -9.89
C GLU A 70 -23.58 13.06 -11.40
N GLU A 71 -24.65 12.84 -12.17
CA GLU A 71 -24.59 12.69 -13.63
C GLU A 71 -23.51 11.69 -14.12
N LYS A 72 -23.29 10.62 -13.35
CA LYS A 72 -22.25 9.58 -13.58
C LYS A 72 -20.80 10.02 -13.31
N LYS A 73 -20.58 11.20 -12.71
CA LYS A 73 -19.29 11.65 -12.19
C LYS A 73 -19.22 11.45 -10.67
N ALA A 74 -18.13 10.85 -10.19
CA ALA A 74 -17.83 10.84 -8.75
C ALA A 74 -17.42 12.25 -8.32
N CYS A 75 -18.23 12.90 -7.48
CA CYS A 75 -18.03 14.28 -7.02
C CYS A 75 -17.53 14.38 -5.58
N GLY A 76 -17.44 13.26 -4.85
CA GLY A 76 -16.96 13.26 -3.47
C GLY A 76 -17.20 11.94 -2.74
N ILE A 77 -17.01 11.96 -1.43
CA ILE A 77 -17.29 10.84 -0.54
C ILE A 77 -18.08 11.29 0.69
N GLU A 78 -18.87 10.38 1.22
CA GLU A 78 -19.38 10.41 2.58
C GLU A 78 -18.47 9.56 3.47
N PHE A 79 -18.20 10.02 4.69
CA PHE A 79 -17.39 9.31 5.66
C PHE A 79 -17.86 9.55 7.10
N LEU A 80 -17.53 8.62 7.99
CA LEU A 80 -17.86 8.67 9.41
C LEU A 80 -16.64 9.07 10.24
N VAL A 81 -16.80 10.05 11.14
CA VAL A 81 -15.84 10.39 12.19
C VAL A 81 -16.57 10.49 13.51
N ALA A 82 -16.11 9.78 14.53
CA ALA A 82 -16.74 9.78 15.86
C ALA A 82 -18.26 9.55 15.84
N GLY A 83 -18.74 8.69 14.93
CA GLY A 83 -20.17 8.37 14.75
C GLY A 83 -20.99 9.41 13.98
N GLN A 84 -20.39 10.52 13.54
CA GLN A 84 -21.04 11.55 12.75
C GLN A 84 -20.71 11.39 11.27
N VAL A 85 -21.72 11.66 10.44
CA VAL A 85 -21.60 11.64 8.97
C VAL A 85 -21.05 12.98 8.49
N HIS A 86 -20.01 12.92 7.68
CA HIS A 86 -19.38 14.06 7.02
C HIS A 86 -19.24 13.79 5.52
N ARG A 87 -18.98 14.85 4.76
CA ARG A 87 -18.76 14.79 3.31
C ARG A 87 -17.49 15.54 2.92
N ALA A 88 -16.77 15.02 1.95
CA ALA A 88 -15.66 15.68 1.28
C ALA A 88 -15.91 15.66 -0.22
N MET A 89 -15.84 16.82 -0.86
CA MET A 89 -16.04 16.96 -2.30
C MET A 89 -14.69 16.87 -3.02
N ALA A 90 -14.70 16.34 -4.23
CA ALA A 90 -13.55 16.21 -5.10
C ALA A 90 -13.78 16.98 -6.41
N GLU A 91 -12.90 17.92 -6.71
CA GLU A 91 -12.98 18.71 -7.95
C GLU A 91 -12.63 17.85 -9.18
N SER A 92 -11.62 16.97 -9.02
CA SER A 92 -11.12 16.11 -10.09
C SER A 92 -11.62 14.67 -9.98
N GLU A 93 -11.12 13.90 -9.01
CA GLU A 93 -11.27 12.44 -8.97
C GLU A 93 -11.43 11.92 -7.53
N VAL A 94 -12.09 10.76 -7.40
CA VAL A 94 -12.13 9.95 -6.18
C VAL A 94 -11.35 8.66 -6.43
N ILE A 95 -10.27 8.44 -5.67
CA ILE A 95 -9.42 7.25 -5.81
C ILE A 95 -9.70 6.30 -4.66
N LEU A 96 -10.27 5.12 -4.96
CA LEU A 96 -10.47 4.08 -3.96
C LEU A 96 -9.18 3.29 -3.75
N SER A 97 -8.78 3.15 -2.48
CA SER A 97 -7.59 2.39 -2.07
C SER A 97 -7.82 1.67 -0.74
N ALA A 98 -9.05 1.19 -0.52
CA ALA A 98 -9.46 0.54 0.72
C ALA A 98 -9.05 -0.95 0.80
N GLY A 99 -8.42 -1.47 -0.26
CA GLY A 99 -8.01 -2.86 -0.40
C GLY A 99 -9.07 -3.73 -1.08
N ALA A 100 -8.68 -4.92 -1.55
CA ALA A 100 -9.49 -5.77 -2.43
C ALA A 100 -10.84 -6.23 -1.83
N TYR A 101 -10.94 -6.26 -0.50
CA TYR A 101 -12.17 -6.68 0.19
C TYR A 101 -13.14 -5.53 0.49
N LYS A 102 -12.71 -4.27 0.37
CA LYS A 102 -13.48 -3.09 0.77
C LYS A 102 -13.65 -2.02 -0.31
N THR A 103 -12.94 -2.16 -1.42
CA THR A 103 -13.09 -1.29 -2.61
C THR A 103 -14.32 -1.74 -3.38
#